data_AF-A0A2K0TI84-F1
#
_entry.id   AF-A0A2K0TI84-F1
#
_cell.length_a   1.000
_cell.length_b   1.000
_cell.length_c   1.000
_cell.angle_alpha   90.00
_cell.angle_beta   90.00
_cell.angle_gamma   90.00
#
_symmetry.space_group_name_H-M   'P 1'
#
loop_
_entity.id
_entity.type
_entity.pdbx_description
1 polymer ?
#
loop_
_entity_poly.entity_id
_entity_poly.type
_entity_poly.pdbx_seq_one_letter_code
_entity_poly.pdbx_strand_id
1 'polypeptide(L)'
;MSQSAPSDTALTASYSSPTNAPFSITEAISAPPALDTAGKSKYLESLRASIATAQDQINKELTTRMEEDKAREAAAGAVHTVDDEKEEENYGEEVQEEDD
;
A
#
# COMPACT_ATOMS: atom_id res chain seq x y z
N MET A 1 -32.36 -14.61 -25.87
CA MET A 1 -31.57 -13.82 -24.91
C MET A 1 -30.32 -14.63 -24.58
N SER A 2 -29.23 -14.43 -25.33
CA SER A 2 -27.98 -15.16 -25.09
C SER A 2 -27.20 -14.43 -24.00
N GLN A 3 -27.12 -15.04 -22.82
CA GLN A 3 -26.32 -14.54 -21.70
C GLN A 3 -24.84 -14.70 -22.07
N SER A 4 -24.10 -13.60 -22.24
CA SER A 4 -22.63 -13.65 -22.38
C SER A 4 -22.01 -14.38 -21.19
N ALA A 5 -21.04 -15.25 -21.47
CA ALA A 5 -20.32 -15.98 -20.44
C ALA A 5 -19.67 -15.03 -19.41
N PRO A 6 -19.58 -15.41 -18.12
CA PRO A 6 -18.88 -14.62 -17.12
C PRO A 6 -17.40 -14.52 -17.49
N SER A 7 -16.94 -13.32 -17.84
CA SER A 7 -15.52 -13.02 -18.03
C SER A 7 -14.91 -12.66 -16.68
N ASP A 8 -13.92 -13.43 -16.23
CA ASP A 8 -13.14 -13.10 -15.04
C ASP A 8 -12.55 -11.69 -15.20
N THR A 9 -12.70 -10.88 -14.16
CA THR A 9 -12.17 -9.52 -14.12
C THR A 9 -10.95 -9.51 -13.21
N ALA A 10 -9.92 -8.75 -13.56
CA ALA A 10 -8.76 -8.58 -12.71
C ALA A 10 -8.71 -7.17 -12.12
N LEU A 11 -8.45 -7.07 -10.83
CA LEU A 11 -7.98 -5.85 -10.21
C LEU A 11 -6.45 -5.81 -10.37
N THR A 12 -5.93 -4.75 -10.98
CA THR A 12 -4.50 -4.60 -11.20
C THR A 12 -3.99 -3.30 -10.62
N ALA A 13 -2.76 -3.32 -10.13
CA ALA A 13 -2.00 -2.15 -9.74
C ALA A 13 -0.58 -2.28 -10.27
N SER A 14 -0.02 -1.17 -10.76
CA SER A 14 1.36 -1.12 -11.27
C SER A 14 2.07 0.08 -10.66
N TYR A 15 3.25 -0.17 -10.11
CA TYR A 15 4.12 0.83 -9.55
C TYR A 15 5.38 0.98 -10.40
N SER A 16 5.82 2.23 -10.54
CA SER A 16 7.06 2.60 -11.20
C SER A 16 7.76 3.70 -10.41
N SER A 17 9.08 3.66 -10.35
CA SER A 17 9.92 4.66 -9.69
C SER A 17 11.23 4.83 -10.46
N PRO A 18 11.83 6.03 -10.45
CA PRO A 18 13.16 6.24 -11.02
C PRO A 18 14.28 5.53 -10.23
N THR A 19 14.07 5.26 -8.93
CA THR A 19 15.10 4.77 -8.01
C THR A 19 14.81 3.39 -7.44
N ASN A 20 13.58 2.89 -7.57
CA ASN A 20 13.16 1.59 -7.06
C ASN A 20 12.56 0.72 -8.17
N ALA A 21 12.81 -0.60 -8.12
CA ALA A 21 12.39 -1.54 -9.16
C ALA A 21 10.85 -1.57 -9.33
N PRO A 22 10.28 -1.68 -10.54
CA PRO A 22 8.83 -1.73 -10.69
C PRO A 22 8.23 -2.97 -10.03
N PHE A 23 6.98 -2.87 -9.58
CA PHE A 23 6.20 -4.03 -9.14
C PHE A 23 4.76 -3.94 -9.65
N SER A 24 4.05 -5.08 -9.67
CA SER A 24 2.64 -5.11 -10.06
C SER A 24 1.89 -6.16 -9.25
N ILE A 25 0.63 -5.86 -8.99
CA ILE A 25 -0.31 -6.72 -8.28
C ILE A 25 -1.44 -7.06 -9.24
N THR A 26 -1.87 -8.31 -9.24
CA THR A 26 -3.01 -8.79 -10.00
C THR A 26 -3.85 -9.69 -9.12
N GLU A 27 -5.08 -9.28 -8.84
CA GLU A 27 -6.06 -10.04 -8.09
C GLU A 27 -7.19 -10.45 -9.05
N ALA A 28 -7.37 -11.75 -9.24
CA ALA A 28 -8.42 -12.28 -10.10
C ALA A 28 -9.76 -12.32 -9.34
N ILE A 29 -10.81 -11.81 -9.98
CA ILE A 29 -12.16 -11.74 -9.44
C ILE A 29 -13.08 -12.49 -10.38
N SER A 30 -13.51 -13.66 -9.92
CA SER A 30 -14.41 -14.51 -10.70
C SER A 30 -15.78 -13.87 -10.82
N ALA A 31 -16.29 -13.81 -12.06
CA ALA A 31 -17.62 -13.31 -12.30
C ALA A 31 -18.68 -14.32 -11.77
N PRO A 32 -19.81 -13.83 -11.22
CA PRO A 32 -20.80 -14.71 -10.64
C PRO A 32 -21.54 -15.49 -11.74
N PRO A 33 -22.00 -16.72 -11.45
CA PRO A 33 -22.70 -17.56 -12.43
C PRO A 33 -24.08 -16.97 -12.83
N ALA A 34 -24.66 -16.13 -11.98
CA ALA A 34 -25.90 -15.41 -12.24
C ALA A 34 -25.78 -13.95 -11.76
N LEU A 35 -26.43 -13.03 -12.47
CA LEU A 35 -26.47 -11.59 -12.14
C LEU A 35 -27.70 -11.21 -11.30
N ASP A 36 -28.20 -12.16 -10.50
CA ASP A 36 -29.23 -11.91 -9.50
C ASP A 36 -28.64 -11.14 -8.29
N THR A 37 -29.50 -10.75 -7.34
CA THR A 37 -29.07 -9.97 -6.17
C THR A 37 -28.01 -10.70 -5.36
N ALA A 38 -28.13 -12.02 -5.21
CA ALA A 38 -27.17 -12.84 -4.46
C ALA A 38 -25.81 -12.92 -5.17
N GLY A 39 -25.79 -13.17 -6.48
CA GLY A 39 -24.57 -13.21 -7.29
C GLY A 39 -23.86 -11.86 -7.33
N LYS A 40 -24.61 -10.76 -7.47
CA LYS A 40 -24.07 -9.40 -7.40
C LYS A 40 -23.45 -9.08 -6.03
N SER A 41 -24.14 -9.43 -4.94
CA SER A 41 -23.60 -9.20 -3.60
C SER A 41 -22.30 -9.97 -3.35
N LYS A 42 -22.25 -11.25 -3.74
CA LYS A 42 -21.02 -12.06 -3.63
C LYS A 42 -19.89 -11.52 -4.49
N TYR A 43 -20.17 -11.09 -5.72
CA TYR A 43 -19.16 -10.49 -6.58
C TYR A 43 -18.56 -9.21 -5.97
N LEU A 44 -19.40 -8.35 -5.39
CA LEU A 44 -18.94 -7.13 -4.71
C LEU A 44 -18.19 -7.44 -3.41
N GLU A 45 -18.55 -8.52 -2.70
CA GLU A 45 -17.79 -9.00 -1.55
C GLU A 45 -16.38 -9.44 -1.96
N SER A 46 -16.26 -10.27 -3.00
CA SER A 46 -14.97 -10.69 -3.57
C SER A 46 -14.14 -9.49 -4.03
N LEU A 47 -14.75 -8.52 -4.71
CA LEU A 47 -14.07 -7.30 -5.13
C LEU A 47 -13.51 -6.52 -3.94
N ARG A 48 -14.28 -6.35 -2.86
CA ARG A 48 -13.79 -5.65 -1.65
C ARG A 48 -12.65 -6.40 -0.99
N ALA A 49 -12.72 -7.72 -0.92
CA ALA A 49 -11.64 -8.55 -0.39
C ALA A 49 -10.36 -8.40 -1.23
N SER A 50 -10.46 -8.48 -2.57
CA SER A 50 -9.33 -8.25 -3.47
C SER A 50 -8.72 -6.85 -3.33
N ILE A 51 -9.54 -5.82 -3.12
CA ILE A 51 -9.07 -4.45 -2.86
C ILE A 51 -8.27 -4.40 -1.55
N ALA A 52 -8.79 -4.98 -0.46
CA ALA A 52 -8.11 -5.00 0.83
C ALA A 52 -6.76 -5.74 0.72
N THR A 53 -6.75 -6.91 0.07
CA THR A 53 -5.52 -7.67 -0.19
C THR A 53 -4.50 -6.86 -1.01
N ALA A 54 -4.93 -6.22 -2.09
CA ALA A 54 -4.06 -5.40 -2.91
C ALA A 54 -3.50 -4.21 -2.11
N GLN A 55 -4.32 -3.56 -1.28
CA GLN A 55 -3.90 -2.48 -0.41
C GLN A 55 -2.82 -2.93 0.59
N ASP A 56 -3.01 -4.09 1.23
CA ASP A 56 -2.03 -4.66 2.16
C ASP A 56 -0.69 -4.96 1.46
N GLN A 57 -0.74 -5.53 0.26
CA GLN A 57 0.45 -5.80 -0.55
C GLN A 57 1.17 -4.50 -0.95
N ILE A 58 0.44 -3.48 -1.38
CA ILE A 58 1.01 -2.17 -1.73
C ILE A 58 1.69 -1.55 -0.51
N ASN A 59 1.01 -1.52 0.63
CA ASN A 59 1.55 -0.94 1.86
C ASN A 59 2.84 -1.66 2.26
N LYS A 60 2.82 -3.00 2.28
CA LYS A 60 4.01 -3.79 2.61
C LYS A 60 5.18 -3.47 1.69
N GLU A 61 4.94 -3.44 0.38
CA GLU A 61 5.98 -3.20 -0.61
C GLU A 61 6.56 -1.77 -0.49
N LEU A 62 5.71 -0.76 -0.34
CA LEU A 62 6.14 0.62 -0.18
C LEU A 62 6.87 0.86 1.14
N THR A 63 6.40 0.28 2.26
CA THR A 63 7.08 0.38 3.55
C THR A 63 8.47 -0.28 3.51
N THR A 64 8.57 -1.46 2.90
CA THR A 64 9.88 -2.14 2.73
C THR A 64 10.84 -1.24 1.94
N ARG A 65 10.36 -0.61 0.87
CA ARG A 65 11.19 0.29 0.04
C ARG A 65 11.58 1.58 0.73
N MET A 66 10.72 2.12 1.60
CA MET A 66 11.08 3.26 2.44
C MET A 66 12.25 2.93 3.36
N GLU A 67 12.27 1.72 3.94
CA GLU A 67 13.39 1.26 4.77
C GLU A 67 14.66 1.08 3.94
N GLU A 68 14.55 0.51 2.73
CA GLU A 68 15.67 0.39 1.79
C GLU A 68 16.21 1.76 1.36
N ASP A 69 15.34 2.72 1.09
CA ASP A 69 15.71 4.09 0.71
C ASP A 69 16.38 4.81 1.89
N LYS A 70 15.86 4.70 3.12
CA LYS A 70 16.51 5.22 4.34
C LYS A 70 17.92 4.66 4.51
N ALA A 71 18.09 3.34 4.35
CA ALA A 71 19.40 2.70 4.44
C ALA A 71 20.37 3.18 3.34
N ARG A 72 19.87 3.41 2.13
CA ARG A 72 20.64 3.92 0.99
C ARG A 72 21.10 5.36 1.21
N GLU A 73 20.21 6.22 1.73
CA GLU A 73 20.52 7.61 2.07
C GLU A 73 21.57 7.70 3.19
N ALA A 74 21.41 6.90 4.25
CA ALA A 74 22.39 6.80 5.34
C ALA A 74 23.77 6.36 4.82
N ALA A 75 23.81 5.34 3.96
CA ALA A 75 25.06 4.87 3.35
C ALA A 75 25.70 5.89 2.40
N ALA A 76 24.89 6.74 1.75
CA ALA A 76 25.37 7.82 0.88
C ALA A 76 25.89 9.04 1.67
N GLY A 77 25.79 9.04 3.01
CA GLY A 77 26.16 10.18 3.84
C GLY A 77 25.23 11.39 3.63
N ALA A 78 24.06 11.18 3.03
CA ALA A 78 23.02 12.18 2.97
C ALA A 78 22.39 12.27 4.37
N VAL A 79 22.88 13.20 5.16
CA VAL A 79 22.35 13.49 6.50
C VAL A 79 20.88 13.87 6.35
N HIS A 80 19.97 12.98 6.76
CA HIS A 80 18.64 13.40 7.16
C HIS A 80 18.87 14.35 8.34
N THR A 81 18.58 15.64 8.17
CA THR A 81 18.82 16.65 9.21
C THR A 81 17.94 16.49 10.44
N VAL A 82 17.08 15.46 10.45
CA VAL A 82 16.33 15.00 11.60
C VAL A 82 16.98 13.69 12.04
N ASP A 83 17.77 13.80 13.08
CA ASP A 83 18.27 12.66 13.84
C ASP A 83 17.09 12.16 14.68
N ASP A 84 16.31 11.22 14.13
CA ASP A 84 15.11 10.66 14.77
C ASP A 84 15.42 10.19 16.21
N GLU A 85 16.65 9.72 16.46
CA GLU A 85 17.14 9.28 17.77
C GLU A 85 17.29 10.45 18.76
N LYS A 86 17.68 11.63 18.26
CA LYS A 86 17.75 12.87 19.03
C LYS A 86 16.38 13.50 19.30
N GLU A 87 15.39 13.31 18.41
CA GLU A 87 14.01 13.72 18.69
C GLU A 87 13.32 12.80 19.73
N GLU A 88 13.62 11.50 19.73
CA GLU A 88 13.14 10.56 20.76
C GLU A 88 13.72 10.89 22.15
N GLU A 89 14.99 11.31 22.23
CA GLU A 89 15.63 11.73 23.50
C GLU A 89 15.00 13.00 24.11
N ASN A 90 14.37 13.85 23.28
CA ASN A 90 13.72 15.08 23.74
C ASN A 90 12.22 14.91 24.02
N TYR A 91 11.65 13.71 23.87
CA TYR A 91 10.21 13.46 23.99
C TYR A 91 9.69 13.37 25.44
N GLY A 92 10.47 13.86 26.42
CA GLY A 92 10.16 13.77 27.85
C GLY A 92 10.66 14.96 28.70
N GLU A 93 11.31 15.95 28.11
CA GLU A 93 11.53 17.24 28.75
C GLU A 93 10.49 18.22 28.21
N GLU A 94 9.56 18.64 29.06
CA GLU A 94 8.78 19.85 28.81
C GLU A 94 9.81 20.96 28.56
N VAL A 95 9.96 21.45 27.32
CA VAL A 95 10.72 22.68 27.05
C VAL A 95 9.92 23.79 27.71
N GLN A 96 10.12 23.95 29.01
CA GLN A 96 9.64 25.07 29.78
C GLN A 96 10.46 26.25 29.24
N GLU A 97 9.93 26.90 28.21
CA GLU A 97 10.37 28.22 27.82
C GLU A 97 10.33 29.07 29.09
N GLU A 98 11.50 29.37 29.65
CA GLU A 98 11.60 30.27 30.80
C GLU A 98 11.11 31.65 30.33
N ASP A 99 9.96 32.07 30.86
CA ASP A 99 9.37 33.40 30.72
C ASP A 99 10.36 34.49 31.16
N ASP A 100 10.57 35.50 30.31
CA ASP A 100 11.28 36.77 30.60
C ASP A 100 10.40 37.75 31.40
#